data_AF-A0A973W5L2-F1
#
_entry.id   AF-A0A973W5L2-F1
#
_cell.length_a   1.000
_cell.length_b   1.000
_cell.length_c   1.000
_cell.angle_alpha   90.00
_cell.angle_beta   90.00
_cell.angle_gamma   90.00
#
_symmetry.space_group_name_H-M   'P 1'
#
loop_
_entity.id
_entity.type
_entity.pdbx_description
1 polymer ?
#
loop_
_entity_poly.entity_id
_entity_poly.type
_entity_poly.pdbx_seq_one_letter_code
_entity_poly.pdbx_strand_id
1 'polypeptide(L)' 'MTDQEKTLLVALVKMVDQYLDEYKGQVDSLSMSAGEHAIEALAEFGLMENINTRFGRWTEAGHKFRAEAQGWPKNSN' A
#
# COMPACT_ATOMS: atom_id res chain seq x y z
N MET A 1 -15.63 1.37 -0.46
CA MET A 1 -14.70 1.22 0.68
C MET A 1 -15.48 1.53 1.95
N THR A 2 -15.66 0.53 2.80
CA THR A 2 -16.22 0.68 4.15
C THR A 2 -15.16 1.28 5.09
N ASP A 3 -15.56 1.74 6.29
CA ASP A 3 -14.61 2.27 7.27
C ASP A 3 -13.60 1.21 7.75
N GLN A 4 -14.03 -0.05 7.80
CA GLN A 4 -13.18 -1.19 8.12
C GLN A 4 -12.17 -1.46 7.00
N GLU A 5 -12.61 -1.47 5.74
CA GLU A 5 -11.71 -1.59 4.58
C GLU A 5 -10.71 -0.44 4.54
N LYS A 6 -11.16 0.79 4.83
CA LYS A 6 -10.28 1.97 4.87
C LYS A 6 -9.21 1.83 5.95
N THR A 7 -9.60 1.39 7.14
CA THR A 7 -8.67 1.16 8.25
C THR A 7 -7.61 0.12 7.90
N LEU A 8 -8.02 -0.98 7.27
CA LEU A 8 -7.10 -2.01 6.80
C LEU A 8 -6.13 -1.48 5.74
N LEU A 9 -6.62 -0.75 4.75
CA LEU A 9 -5.79 -0.18 3.68
C LEU A 9 -4.78 0.85 4.23
N VAL A 10 -5.17 1.67 5.21
CA VAL A 10 -4.25 2.58 5.91
C VAL A 10 -3.12 1.81 6.60
N ALA A 11 -3.43 0.68 7.24
CA ALA A 11 -2.40 -0.14 7.89
C ALA A 11 -1.41 -0.75 6.87
N LEU A 12 -1.92 -1.22 5.72
CA LEU A 12 -1.08 -1.75 4.64
C LEU A 12 -0.18 -0.67 4.04
N VAL A 13 -0.70 0.53 3.78
CA VAL A 13 0.12 1.68 3.31
C VAL A 13 1.25 1.99 4.28
N LYS A 14 0.94 2.05 5.58
CA LYS A 14 1.96 2.33 6.61
C LYS A 14 3.02 1.23 6.68
N MET A 15 2.63 -0.03 6.47
CA MET A 15 3.58 -1.15 6.41
C MET A 15 4.49 -1.02 5.20
N VAL A 16 3.94 -0.74 4.01
CA VAL A 16 4.72 -0.51 2.78
C VAL A 16 5.73 0.62 2.98
N ASP A 17 5.28 1.76 3.50
CA ASP A 17 6.15 2.92 3.75
C ASP A 17 7.25 2.67 4.79
N GLN A 18 6.98 1.78 5.75
CA GLN A 18 7.91 1.49 6.83
C GLN A 18 8.95 0.43 6.45
N TYR A 19 8.59 -0.53 5.61
CA TYR A 19 9.38 -1.76 5.42
C TYR A 19 9.83 -2.03 3.99
N LEU A 20 9.25 -1.38 2.98
CA LEU A 20 9.59 -1.64 1.58
C LEU A 20 10.36 -0.49 0.97
N ASP A 21 11.21 -0.81 -0.01
CA ASP A 21 12.02 0.16 -0.72
C ASP A 21 11.33 0.66 -1.99
N GLU A 22 11.45 1.95 -2.27
CA GLU A 22 11.07 2.52 -3.56
C GLU A 22 12.30 2.69 -4.45
N TYR A 23 12.31 2.03 -5.61
CA TYR A 23 13.37 2.14 -6.60
C TYR A 23 12.78 2.40 -7.99
N LYS A 24 13.19 3.51 -8.62
CA LYS A 24 12.76 3.92 -9.97
C LYS A 24 11.23 3.93 -10.15
N GLY A 25 10.50 4.39 -9.14
CA GLY A 25 9.04 4.48 -9.17
C GLY A 25 8.32 3.14 -9.04
N GLN A 26 8.99 2.11 -8.51
CA GLN A 26 8.40 0.83 -8.15
C GLN A 26 8.64 0.56 -6.67
N VAL A 27 7.64 -0.04 -6.03
CA VAL A 27 7.73 -0.56 -4.66
C VAL A 27 8.26 -1.98 -4.76
N ASP A 28 9.40 -2.24 -4.13
CA ASP A 28 10.05 -3.55 -4.08
C ASP A 28 9.67 -4.27 -2.78
N SER A 29 8.97 -5.40 -2.88
CA SER A 29 8.61 -6.21 -1.72
C SER A 29 9.81 -6.87 -1.02
N LEU A 30 11.00 -6.81 -1.63
CA LEU A 30 12.20 -7.54 -1.23
C LEU A 30 11.98 -9.07 -1.17
N SER A 31 10.98 -9.57 -1.91
CA SER A 31 10.49 -10.96 -1.82
C SER A 31 10.03 -11.35 -0.41
N MET A 32 9.60 -10.37 0.40
CA MET A 32 8.93 -10.61 1.67
C MET A 32 7.46 -10.88 1.41
N SER A 33 6.96 -12.05 1.81
CA SER A 33 5.55 -12.42 1.57
C SER A 33 4.57 -11.35 2.06
N ALA A 34 4.82 -10.70 3.20
CA ALA A 34 3.95 -9.62 3.68
C ALA A 34 3.89 -8.41 2.73
N GLY A 35 5.00 -8.06 2.07
CA GLY A 35 5.06 -6.99 1.08
C GLY A 35 4.33 -7.36 -0.22
N GLU A 36 4.48 -8.61 -0.66
CA GLU A 36 3.79 -9.14 -1.85
C GLU A 36 2.26 -9.11 -1.66
N HIS A 37 1.78 -9.62 -0.52
CA HIS A 37 0.34 -9.58 -0.20
C HIS A 37 -0.19 -8.15 -0.04
N ALA A 38 0.62 -7.21 0.47
CA ALA A 38 0.21 -5.81 0.56
C ALA A 38 0.08 -5.15 -0.82
N ILE A 39 1.00 -5.42 -1.75
CA ILE A 39 0.92 -4.95 -3.13
C ILE A 39 -0.33 -5.51 -3.80
N GLU A 40 -0.60 -6.81 -3.66
CA GLU A 40 -1.79 -7.46 -4.21
C GLU A 40 -3.08 -6.85 -3.65
N ALA A 41 -3.20 -6.73 -2.33
CA ALA A 41 -4.37 -6.15 -1.68
C ALA A 41 -4.58 -4.69 -2.10
N LEU A 42 -3.52 -3.87 -2.19
CA LEU A 42 -3.65 -2.48 -2.66
C LEU A 42 -4.05 -2.41 -4.15
N ALA A 43 -3.62 -3.38 -4.96
CA ALA A 43 -3.98 -3.46 -6.36
C ALA A 43 -5.46 -3.83 -6.57
N GLU A 44 -6.04 -4.71 -5.74
CA GLU A 44 -7.47 -5.03 -5.78
C GLU A 44 -8.37 -3.80 -5.59
N PHE A 45 -7.89 -2.80 -4.85
CA PHE A 45 -8.59 -1.52 -4.64
C PHE A 45 -8.17 -0.42 -5.64
N GLY A 46 -7.35 -0.74 -6.63
CA GLY A 46 -6.88 0.21 -7.65
C GLY A 46 -5.89 1.27 -7.13
N LEU A 47 -5.30 1.04 -5.95
CA LEU A 47 -4.31 1.93 -5.35
C LEU A 47 -2.90 1.61 -5.86
N MET A 48 -2.67 0.39 -6.34
CA MET A 48 -1.44 -0.01 -7.02
C MET A 48 -1.72 -0.76 -8.33
N GLU A 49 -0.73 -0.75 -9.20
CA GLU A 49 -0.56 -1.71 -10.28
C GLU A 49 0.39 -2.80 -9.83
N ASN A 50 0.01 -4.05 -10.06
CA ASN A 50 0.90 -5.19 -9.86
C ASN A 50 1.77 -5.35 -11.12
N ILE A 51 3.07 -5.08 -10.98
CA ILE A 51 4.03 -5.19 -12.10
C ILE A 51 4.50 -6.65 -12.24
N ASN A 52 4.72 -7.32 -11.10
CA ASN A 52 4.94 -8.76 -10.97
C ASN A 52 4.87 -9.13 -9.47
N THR A 53 5.08 -10.40 -9.14
CA THR A 53 5.00 -10.92 -7.75
C THR A 53 5.81 -10.15 -6.71
N ARG A 54 6.88 -9.44 -7.10
CA ARG A 54 7.75 -8.67 -6.22
C ARG A 54 7.51 -7.16 -6.27
N PHE A 55 7.06 -6.63 -7.42
CA PHE A 55 7.05 -5.19 -7.66
C PHE A 55 5.64 -4.64 -7.86
N GLY A 56 5.35 -3.55 -7.15
CA GLY A 56 4.15 -2.74 -7.32
C GLY A 56 4.48 -1.34 -7.85
N ARG A 57 3.47 -0.63 -8.36
CA ARG A 57 3.55 0.80 -8.68
C ARG A 57 2.32 1.51 -8.16
N TRP A 58 2.49 2.64 -7.48
CA TRP A 58 1.37 3.47 -7.07
C TRP A 58 0.59 4.01 -8.27
N THR A 59 -0.73 3.94 -8.20
CA THR A 59 -1.59 4.70 -9.11
C THR A 59 -1.72 6.15 -8.61
N GLU A 60 -2.31 7.02 -9.42
CA GLU A 60 -2.69 8.36 -8.97
C GLU A 60 -3.64 8.33 -7.76
N ALA A 61 -4.54 7.35 -7.71
CA ALA A 61 -5.42 7.14 -6.56
C ALA A 61 -4.62 6.67 -5.33
N GLY A 62 -3.65 5.79 -5.55
CA GLY A 62 -2.71 5.32 -4.53
C GLY A 62 -1.91 6.44 -3.89
N HIS A 63 -1.33 7.33 -4.71
CA HIS A 63 -0.57 8.47 -4.20
C HIS A 63 -1.42 9.41 -3.33
N LYS A 64 -2.66 9.70 -3.75
CA LYS A 64 -3.59 10.52 -2.97
C LYS A 64 -3.96 9.84 -1.65
N PHE A 65 -4.32 8.57 -1.70
CA PHE A 65 -4.69 7.80 -0.53
C PHE A 65 -3.53 7.66 0.46
N ARG A 66 -2.31 7.45 -0.05
CA ARG A 66 -1.08 7.39 0.76
C ARG A 66 -0.84 8.69 1.52
N ALA A 67 -1.00 9.84 0.86
CA ALA A 67 -0.87 11.14 1.52
C ALA A 67 -1.90 11.33 2.64
N GLU A 68 -3.15 10.90 2.44
CA GLU A 68 -4.19 10.92 3.48
C GLU A 68 -3.87 9.97 4.65
N ALA A 69 -3.34 8.79 4.36
CA ALA A 69 -3.01 7.77 5.37
C ALA A 69 -1.95 8.24 6.38
N GLN A 70 -1.05 9.14 5.96
CA GLN A 70 -0.04 9.76 6.83
C GLN A 70 -0.66 10.66 7.90
N GLY A 71 -1.84 11.24 7.63
CA GLY A 71 -2.61 12.00 8.61
C GLY A 71 -3.54 11.16 9.50
N TRP A 72 -3.63 9.85 9.26
CA TRP A 72 -4.60 8.99 9.96
C TRP A 72 -4.12 8.61 11.37
N PRO A 73 -4.87 8.98 12.44
CA PRO A 73 -4.47 8.70 13.81
C PRO A 73 -4.44 7.19 14.09
N LYS A 74 -3.51 6.73 14.95
CA LYS A 74 -3.37 5.30 15.30
C LYS A 74 -4.60 4.69 16.00
N ASN A 75 -5.58 5.50 16.39
CA ASN A 75 -6.73 5.10 17.19
C ASN A 75 -8.02 5.42 16.44
N SER A 76 -8.45 4.53 15.56
CA SER A 76 -9.84 4.49 15.07
C SER A 76 -10.33 3.08 15.37
N ASN A 77 -10.92 2.93 16.55
CA ASN A 77 -11.51 1.67 17.03
C ASN A 77 -12.71 1.28 16.17
#